data_AF-A0A3D3K940-F1
#
_entry.id   AF-A0A3D3K940-F1
#
_cell.length_a   1.000
_cell.length_b   1.000
_cell.length_c   1.000
_cell.angle_alpha   90.00
_cell.angle_beta   90.00
_cell.angle_gamma   90.00
#
_symmetry.space_group_name_H-M   'P 1'
#
loop_
_entity.id
_entity.type
_entity.pdbx_description
1 polymer ?
#
loop_
_entity_poly.entity_id
_entity_poly.type
_entity_poly.pdbx_seq_one_letter_code
_entity_poly.pdbx_strand_id
1 'polypeptide(L)'
;MLRSTQSKVASERWGESIEAYDEGRFVEALHLLIDFLNPEFRTRYGNAAGDEFHIPHGSIVVDILIGKERLEIGADFLSLPAKGRVAMLRQVADLSLNKLMLPSFRLRGEKLRMEYACPLSQTHPHKIYHILSNICSVGDRYDDEFCTKFGAQRCYEPRVTPYPAEEMRRVVEAIRTTCRDCLKAVKEYEANRQYGYAWNVIDTAFYQISYFAQPQGQLLNELDKAVDDMDRELPVAELTTKGRAVLEHLAAMSDEELAADLYFVDMLVSPKRRSSLANVQENMRDVWREADEAMQNRDFERSAVRILYKFYEMYFYNDVQDDLNAVVVEALKEADGESMEDAAQTLYDALERIMEDDLESDEDEDDDECDEDEETDGEGAAEEVAVAIRKMQGLMRRMMGLGKNTDNE
;
A
#
# COMPACT_ATOMS: atom_id res chain seq x y z
N MET A 1 -9.16 2.99 15.34
CA MET A 1 -9.24 2.10 14.21
C MET A 1 -7.87 1.89 13.63
N LEU A 2 -7.65 0.76 12.94
CA LEU A 2 -6.70 0.75 11.83
C LEU A 2 -7.02 1.97 10.96
N ARG A 3 -6.04 2.83 10.65
CA ARG A 3 -6.31 3.98 9.78
C ARG A 3 -6.95 3.43 8.51
N SER A 4 -8.15 3.93 8.20
CA SER A 4 -8.88 3.54 7.00
C SER A 4 -7.92 3.55 5.81
N THR A 5 -7.87 2.43 5.10
CA THR A 5 -7.18 2.36 3.81
C THR A 5 -8.08 2.81 2.67
N GLN A 6 -9.24 3.39 2.98
CA GLN A 6 -10.22 3.78 1.99
C GLN A 6 -9.63 4.81 1.04
N SER A 7 -9.82 4.55 -0.24
CA SER A 7 -9.46 5.50 -1.27
C SER A 7 -10.24 6.81 -1.08
N LYS A 8 -9.53 7.94 -1.04
CA LYS A 8 -10.12 9.29 -1.04
C LYS A 8 -10.67 9.72 -2.40
N VAL A 9 -10.66 8.81 -3.39
CA VAL A 9 -11.11 9.10 -4.76
C VAL A 9 -12.62 9.34 -4.80
N ALA A 10 -13.01 10.54 -5.21
CA ALA A 10 -14.38 10.97 -5.37
C ALA A 10 -14.91 10.55 -6.76
N SER A 11 -15.35 9.30 -6.88
CA SER A 11 -15.65 8.64 -8.17
C SER A 11 -16.68 9.39 -9.02
N GLU A 12 -17.62 10.09 -8.40
CA GLU A 12 -18.63 10.92 -9.05
C GLU A 12 -18.04 12.11 -9.83
N ARG A 13 -16.91 12.67 -9.35
CA ARG A 13 -16.23 13.82 -9.99
C ARG A 13 -15.60 13.48 -11.33
N TRP A 14 -15.37 12.19 -11.59
CA TRP A 14 -14.78 11.74 -12.84
C TRP A 14 -15.65 12.09 -14.05
N GLY A 15 -16.96 11.80 -13.96
CA GLY A 15 -17.92 12.10 -15.01
C GLY A 15 -18.05 13.59 -15.26
N GLU A 16 -18.17 14.37 -14.17
CA GLU A 16 -18.26 15.83 -14.22
C GLU A 16 -17.03 16.45 -14.90
N SER A 17 -15.83 15.93 -14.61
CA SER A 17 -14.57 16.37 -15.22
C SER A 17 -14.56 16.17 -16.74
N ILE A 18 -15.07 15.03 -17.21
CA ILE A 18 -15.17 14.72 -18.65
C ILE A 18 -16.19 15.63 -19.33
N GLU A 19 -17.37 15.79 -18.73
CA GLU A 19 -18.43 16.65 -19.28
C GLU A 19 -17.96 18.11 -19.38
N ALA A 20 -17.32 18.64 -18.34
CA ALA A 20 -16.74 19.98 -18.36
C ALA A 20 -15.70 20.16 -19.48
N TYR A 21 -14.88 19.13 -19.74
CA TYR A 21 -13.90 19.15 -20.83
C TYR A 21 -14.57 19.20 -22.20
N ASP A 22 -15.58 18.35 -22.43
CA ASP A 22 -16.30 18.26 -23.71
C ASP A 22 -17.06 19.55 -24.04
N GLU A 23 -17.49 20.29 -23.03
CA GLU A 23 -18.10 21.62 -23.15
C GLU A 23 -17.07 22.75 -23.34
N GLY A 24 -15.77 22.45 -23.34
CA GLY A 24 -14.69 23.43 -23.48
C GLY A 24 -14.34 24.18 -22.20
N ARG A 25 -14.88 23.78 -21.04
CA ARG A 25 -14.58 24.34 -19.71
C ARG A 25 -13.32 23.71 -19.12
N PHE A 26 -12.18 23.87 -19.80
CA PHE A 26 -10.95 23.11 -19.53
C PHE A 26 -10.36 23.31 -18.11
N VAL A 27 -10.40 24.52 -17.57
CA VAL A 27 -9.88 24.80 -16.21
C VAL A 27 -10.74 24.11 -15.16
N GLU A 28 -12.05 24.15 -15.33
CA GLU A 28 -12.99 23.47 -14.45
C GLU A 28 -12.84 21.95 -14.53
N ALA A 29 -12.66 21.40 -15.74
CA ALA A 29 -12.37 19.98 -15.93
C ALA A 29 -11.11 19.54 -15.15
N LEU A 30 -10.05 20.35 -15.17
CA LEU A 30 -8.84 20.10 -14.38
C LEU A 30 -9.07 20.17 -12.88
N HIS A 31 -9.87 21.14 -12.41
CA HIS A 31 -10.23 21.23 -11.00
C HIS A 31 -11.04 20.01 -10.53
N LEU A 32 -12.03 19.60 -11.31
CA LEU A 32 -12.83 18.41 -11.04
C LEU A 32 -11.98 17.12 -11.09
N LEU A 33 -10.95 17.08 -11.94
CA LEU A 33 -9.99 15.98 -11.95
C LEU A 33 -9.14 15.96 -10.67
N ILE A 34 -8.70 17.11 -10.17
CA ILE A 34 -7.95 17.19 -8.91
C ILE A 34 -8.85 16.77 -7.74
N ASP A 35 -10.11 17.22 -7.73
CA ASP A 35 -11.09 16.84 -6.71
C ASP A 35 -11.47 15.36 -6.78
N PHE A 36 -11.51 14.79 -7.99
CA PHE A 36 -11.66 13.34 -8.19
C PHE A 36 -10.54 12.56 -7.49
N LEU A 37 -9.29 13.03 -7.58
CA LEU A 37 -8.16 12.36 -6.92
C LEU A 37 -8.28 12.46 -5.40
N ASN A 38 -8.59 13.67 -4.89
CA ASN A 38 -8.91 13.93 -3.51
C ASN A 38 -9.56 15.33 -3.39
N PRO A 39 -10.77 15.44 -2.82
CA PRO A 39 -11.48 16.73 -2.68
C PRO A 39 -10.72 17.80 -1.88
N GLU A 40 -9.79 17.39 -1.01
CA GLU A 40 -9.02 18.30 -0.17
C GLU A 40 -7.84 18.95 -0.90
N PHE A 41 -7.38 18.39 -2.04
CA PHE A 41 -6.11 18.81 -2.65
C PHE A 41 -6.10 20.25 -3.12
N ARG A 42 -7.20 20.75 -3.71
CA ARG A 42 -7.25 22.14 -4.15
C ARG A 42 -7.12 23.11 -2.98
N THR A 43 -7.74 22.79 -1.85
CA THR A 43 -7.70 23.62 -0.64
C THR A 43 -6.35 23.54 0.07
N ARG A 44 -5.79 22.33 0.20
CA ARG A 44 -4.52 22.09 0.93
C ARG A 44 -3.28 22.52 0.16
N TYR A 45 -3.30 22.36 -1.17
CA TYR A 45 -2.10 22.47 -2.01
C TYR A 45 -2.22 23.46 -3.16
N GLY A 46 -3.40 24.03 -3.39
CA GLY A 46 -3.61 25.07 -4.40
C GLY A 46 -3.32 26.46 -3.89
N ASN A 47 -2.96 27.36 -4.80
CA ASN A 47 -2.92 28.78 -4.53
C ASN A 47 -4.34 29.40 -4.51
N ALA A 48 -4.46 30.64 -4.03
CA ALA A 48 -5.75 31.32 -3.93
C ALA A 48 -6.44 31.57 -5.29
N ALA A 49 -5.67 31.59 -6.40
CA ALA A 49 -6.20 31.78 -7.74
C ALA A 49 -6.72 30.47 -8.36
N GLY A 50 -6.37 29.31 -7.80
CA GLY A 50 -6.71 27.99 -8.33
C GLY A 50 -5.99 27.65 -9.63
N ASP A 51 -4.83 28.25 -9.90
CA ASP A 51 -4.05 28.03 -11.13
C ASP A 51 -2.66 27.44 -10.90
N GLU A 52 -2.28 27.19 -9.65
CA GLU A 52 -1.02 26.56 -9.26
C GLU A 52 -1.24 25.62 -8.08
N PHE A 53 -0.76 24.37 -8.21
CA PHE A 53 -0.86 23.33 -7.18
C PHE A 53 0.49 22.66 -6.98
N HIS A 54 0.88 22.45 -5.72
CA HIS A 54 2.10 21.74 -5.33
C HIS A 54 1.76 20.56 -4.42
N ILE A 55 1.41 19.43 -5.04
CA ILE A 55 0.82 18.29 -4.36
C ILE A 55 1.90 17.23 -4.11
N PRO A 56 2.13 16.79 -2.86
CA PRO A 56 3.06 15.72 -2.57
C PRO A 56 2.59 14.38 -3.16
N HIS A 57 3.55 13.54 -3.53
CA HIS A 57 3.33 12.15 -3.85
C HIS A 57 4.55 11.35 -3.41
N GLY A 58 4.44 10.70 -2.25
CA GLY A 58 5.55 9.94 -1.68
C GLY A 58 6.75 10.84 -1.44
N SER A 59 7.88 10.49 -2.05
CA SER A 59 9.10 11.28 -1.98
C SER A 59 9.03 12.58 -2.79
N ILE A 60 8.27 12.65 -3.89
CA ILE A 60 8.27 13.81 -4.80
C ILE A 60 7.17 14.84 -4.51
N VAL A 61 7.29 16.02 -5.13
CA VAL A 61 6.22 17.02 -5.20
C VAL A 61 5.89 17.28 -6.67
N VAL A 62 4.62 17.15 -7.02
CA VAL A 62 4.11 17.39 -8.37
C VAL A 62 3.54 18.80 -8.45
N ASP A 63 4.15 19.59 -9.34
CA ASP A 63 3.70 20.93 -9.70
C ASP A 63 2.70 20.84 -10.85
N ILE A 64 1.51 21.42 -10.68
CA ILE A 64 0.49 21.55 -11.71
C ILE A 64 0.20 23.05 -11.90
N LEU A 65 0.55 23.58 -13.06
CA LEU A 65 0.41 25.01 -13.40
C LEU A 65 -0.57 25.19 -14.56
N ILE A 66 -1.68 25.87 -14.30
CA ILE A 66 -2.74 26.16 -15.25
C ILE A 66 -2.58 27.60 -15.77
N GLY A 67 -1.82 27.75 -16.85
CA GLY A 67 -1.70 29.03 -17.55
C GLY A 67 -2.95 29.38 -18.36
N LYS A 68 -2.94 30.57 -18.98
CA LYS A 68 -4.07 31.07 -19.81
C LYS A 68 -4.41 30.18 -21.00
N GLU A 69 -3.40 29.56 -21.61
CA GLU A 69 -3.57 28.75 -22.83
C GLU A 69 -3.01 27.33 -22.69
N ARG A 70 -2.23 27.07 -21.62
CA ARG A 70 -1.43 25.86 -21.48
C ARG A 70 -1.45 25.34 -20.06
N LEU A 71 -1.40 24.02 -19.96
CA LEU A 71 -1.11 23.28 -18.74
C LEU A 71 0.36 22.88 -18.74
N GLU A 72 1.03 23.04 -17.60
CA GLU A 72 2.36 22.51 -17.33
C GLU A 72 2.30 21.62 -16.09
N ILE A 73 2.87 20.42 -16.18
CA ILE A 73 2.99 19.47 -15.08
C ILE A 73 4.46 19.12 -14.96
N GLY A 74 5.01 19.13 -13.75
CA GLY A 74 6.36 18.62 -13.54
C GLY A 74 6.67 18.26 -12.10
N ALA A 75 7.73 17.48 -11.93
CA ALA A 75 8.26 17.13 -10.63
C ALA A 75 9.78 17.13 -10.72
N ASP A 76 10.42 17.80 -9.76
CA ASP A 76 11.86 17.70 -9.58
C ASP A 76 12.21 16.24 -9.23
N PHE A 77 13.35 15.76 -9.74
CA PHE A 77 13.76 14.36 -9.56
C PHE A 77 15.08 14.31 -8.78
N LEU A 78 16.22 14.43 -9.46
CA LEU A 78 17.52 14.22 -8.81
C LEU A 78 18.61 15.12 -9.40
N SER A 79 19.58 15.45 -8.56
CA SER A 79 20.86 16.00 -8.99
C SER A 79 21.81 14.87 -9.41
N LEU A 80 22.50 15.06 -10.53
CA LEU A 80 23.49 14.10 -11.01
C LEU A 80 24.64 13.95 -10.01
N PRO A 81 25.08 12.73 -9.70
CA PRO A 81 26.22 12.48 -8.83
C PRO A 81 27.54 12.78 -9.56
N ALA A 82 28.57 13.15 -8.79
CA ALA A 82 29.90 13.39 -9.35
C ALA A 82 30.53 12.11 -9.95
N LYS A 83 30.28 10.96 -9.32
CA LYS A 83 30.69 9.62 -9.79
C LYS A 83 29.45 8.88 -10.29
N GLY A 84 29.59 8.06 -11.33
CA GLY A 84 28.47 7.25 -11.84
C GLY A 84 27.47 7.99 -12.74
N ARG A 85 27.65 9.30 -13.02
CA ARG A 85 26.72 10.11 -13.85
C ARG A 85 26.31 9.46 -15.17
N VAL A 86 27.26 8.82 -15.87
CA VAL A 86 26.99 8.22 -17.19
C VAL A 86 26.10 6.98 -17.05
N ALA A 87 26.29 6.19 -15.99
CA ALA A 87 25.46 5.03 -15.71
C ALA A 87 24.04 5.46 -15.32
N MET A 88 23.94 6.45 -14.42
CA MET A 88 22.65 7.05 -14.03
C MET A 88 21.91 7.61 -15.25
N LEU A 89 22.55 8.44 -16.08
CA LEU A 89 21.93 9.02 -17.28
C LEU A 89 21.49 7.96 -18.29
N ARG A 90 22.20 6.82 -18.38
CA ARG A 90 21.76 5.70 -19.21
C ARG A 90 20.46 5.10 -18.67
N GLN A 91 20.32 4.95 -17.35
CA GLN A 91 19.08 4.47 -16.75
C GLN A 91 17.95 5.49 -16.89
N VAL A 92 18.22 6.80 -16.76
CA VAL A 92 17.23 7.86 -17.06
C VAL A 92 16.75 7.78 -18.51
N ALA A 93 17.66 7.55 -19.46
CA ALA A 93 17.29 7.37 -20.86
C ALA A 93 16.44 6.11 -21.07
N ASP A 94 16.74 5.00 -20.39
CA ASP A 94 15.92 3.79 -20.42
C ASP A 94 14.51 4.04 -19.87
N LEU A 95 14.39 4.72 -18.73
CA LEU A 95 13.11 5.14 -18.16
C LEU A 95 12.33 6.03 -19.15
N SER A 96 13.00 6.97 -19.81
CA SER A 96 12.38 7.85 -20.81
C SER A 96 11.84 7.11 -22.04
N LEU A 97 12.38 5.93 -22.35
CA LEU A 97 11.99 5.14 -23.51
C LEU A 97 10.92 4.10 -23.17
N ASN A 98 10.98 3.54 -21.97
CA ASN A 98 10.22 2.33 -21.62
C ASN A 98 9.19 2.53 -20.50
N LYS A 99 9.28 3.61 -19.72
CA LYS A 99 8.47 3.82 -18.51
C LYS A 99 7.78 5.18 -18.46
N LEU A 100 8.49 6.26 -18.74
CA LEU A 100 7.97 7.63 -18.76
C LEU A 100 7.50 7.94 -20.19
N MET A 101 6.19 7.87 -20.41
CA MET A 101 5.60 7.82 -21.76
C MET A 101 5.47 9.21 -22.40
N LEU A 102 4.48 9.99 -21.98
CA LEU A 102 4.23 11.35 -22.46
C LEU A 102 5.08 12.41 -21.76
N PRO A 103 5.34 12.33 -20.44
CA PRO A 103 6.29 13.21 -19.79
C PRO A 103 7.71 12.92 -20.25
N SER A 104 8.61 13.87 -20.07
CA SER A 104 10.02 13.71 -20.45
C SER A 104 10.95 14.22 -19.37
N PHE A 105 12.09 13.54 -19.20
CA PHE A 105 13.16 14.07 -18.38
C PHE A 105 13.83 15.26 -19.07
N ARG A 106 14.07 16.33 -18.30
CA ARG A 106 14.81 17.51 -18.69
C ARG A 106 15.98 17.70 -17.75
N LEU A 107 17.17 17.85 -18.33
CA LEU A 107 18.39 18.19 -17.60
C LEU A 107 18.61 19.70 -17.68
N ARG A 108 18.54 20.39 -16.53
CA ARG A 108 18.84 21.82 -16.39
C ARG A 108 20.03 21.97 -15.45
N GLY A 109 21.21 22.25 -16.02
CA GLY A 109 22.47 22.17 -15.27
C GLY A 109 22.75 20.73 -14.84
N GLU A 110 22.83 20.48 -13.54
CA GLU A 110 23.00 19.13 -12.97
C GLU A 110 21.69 18.55 -12.40
N LYS A 111 20.55 19.24 -12.55
CA LYS A 111 19.25 18.81 -12.01
C LYS A 111 18.38 18.19 -13.10
N LEU A 112 17.83 17.02 -12.80
CA LEU A 112 16.81 16.34 -13.60
C LEU A 112 15.41 16.68 -13.08
N ARG A 113 14.51 16.97 -14.01
CA ARG A 113 13.09 17.22 -13.76
C ARG A 113 12.25 16.43 -14.76
N MET A 114 11.16 15.84 -14.32
CA MET A 114 10.14 15.28 -15.22
C MET A 114 9.18 16.41 -15.61
N GLU A 115 8.92 16.58 -16.90
CA GLU A 115 8.10 17.68 -17.40
C GLU A 115 7.13 17.21 -18.51
N TYR A 116 5.90 17.70 -18.44
CA TYR A 116 4.87 17.61 -19.47
C TYR A 116 4.19 18.97 -19.64
N ALA A 117 3.86 19.34 -20.89
CA ALA A 117 3.09 20.54 -21.15
C ALA A 117 2.22 20.39 -22.41
N CYS A 118 0.99 20.88 -22.36
CA CYS A 118 0.09 20.89 -23.53
C CYS A 118 -0.87 22.10 -23.52
N PRO A 119 -1.49 22.46 -24.66
CA PRO A 119 -2.59 23.40 -24.67
C PRO A 119 -3.77 22.92 -23.81
N LEU A 120 -4.55 23.85 -23.24
CA LEU A 120 -5.74 23.51 -22.44
C LEU A 120 -6.76 22.68 -23.23
N SER A 121 -6.91 22.93 -24.52
CA SER A 121 -7.77 22.14 -25.43
C SER A 121 -7.30 20.70 -25.66
N GLN A 122 -6.19 20.31 -25.05
CA GLN A 122 -5.69 18.94 -25.06
C GLN A 122 -5.61 18.39 -23.63
N THR A 123 -6.37 18.89 -22.66
CA THR A 123 -6.29 18.45 -21.26
C THR A 123 -7.31 17.39 -20.88
N HIS A 124 -7.72 16.55 -21.84
CA HIS A 124 -8.72 15.50 -21.59
C HIS A 124 -8.41 14.74 -20.28
N PRO A 125 -9.37 14.59 -19.34
CA PRO A 125 -9.13 14.04 -18.01
C PRO A 125 -8.40 12.69 -17.98
N HIS A 126 -8.82 11.71 -18.80
CA HIS A 126 -8.10 10.43 -18.99
C HIS A 126 -6.60 10.61 -19.26
N LYS A 127 -6.22 11.56 -20.11
CA LYS A 127 -4.83 11.80 -20.47
C LYS A 127 -4.07 12.42 -19.30
N ILE A 128 -4.66 13.41 -18.64
CA ILE A 128 -4.00 14.12 -17.52
C ILE A 128 -3.85 13.18 -16.32
N TYR A 129 -4.87 12.39 -15.99
CA TYR A 129 -4.77 11.33 -14.99
C TYR A 129 -3.59 10.40 -15.28
N HIS A 130 -3.50 9.85 -16.50
CA HIS A 130 -2.38 8.98 -16.88
C HIS A 130 -1.01 9.68 -16.76
N ILE A 131 -0.91 10.97 -17.09
CA ILE A 131 0.33 11.74 -16.94
C ILE A 131 0.71 11.89 -15.46
N LEU A 132 -0.25 12.23 -14.60
CA LEU A 132 -0.04 12.35 -13.16
C LEU A 132 0.40 11.00 -12.59
N SER A 133 -0.34 9.92 -12.87
CA SER A 133 0.01 8.56 -12.43
C SER A 133 1.41 8.16 -12.92
N ASN A 134 1.76 8.45 -14.17
CA ASN A 134 3.06 8.07 -14.73
C ASN A 134 4.23 8.84 -14.10
N ILE A 135 4.07 10.15 -13.85
CA ILE A 135 5.08 10.96 -13.13
C ILE A 135 5.22 10.46 -11.70
N CYS A 136 4.10 10.20 -11.02
CA CYS A 136 4.04 9.68 -9.66
C CYS A 136 4.78 8.34 -9.53
N SER A 137 4.37 7.32 -10.30
CA SER A 137 4.97 5.99 -10.24
C SER A 137 6.44 5.95 -10.64
N VAL A 138 6.89 6.80 -11.57
CA VAL A 138 8.31 6.85 -11.97
C VAL A 138 9.13 7.67 -10.98
N GLY A 139 8.61 8.81 -10.52
CA GLY A 139 9.33 9.70 -9.63
C GLY A 139 9.61 9.08 -8.28
N ASP A 140 8.57 8.56 -7.64
CA ASP A 140 8.65 8.00 -6.28
C ASP A 140 9.42 6.68 -6.23
N ARG A 141 9.19 5.77 -7.19
CA ARG A 141 9.90 4.48 -7.20
C ARG A 141 11.40 4.63 -7.46
N TYR A 142 11.76 5.48 -8.43
CA TYR A 142 13.14 5.51 -8.94
C TYR A 142 14.02 6.56 -8.27
N ASP A 143 13.49 7.52 -7.50
CA ASP A 143 14.38 8.47 -6.82
C ASP A 143 15.21 7.76 -5.73
N ASP A 144 14.57 6.94 -4.91
CA ASP A 144 15.20 6.11 -3.89
C ASP A 144 16.19 5.10 -4.49
N GLU A 145 15.78 4.41 -5.55
CA GLU A 145 16.64 3.47 -6.24
C GLU A 145 17.92 4.16 -6.75
N PHE A 146 17.79 5.39 -7.27
CA PHE A 146 18.91 6.13 -7.83
C PHE A 146 19.80 6.75 -6.75
N CYS A 147 19.22 7.21 -5.64
CA CYS A 147 19.98 7.63 -4.46
C CYS A 147 20.86 6.48 -3.96
N THR A 148 20.28 5.29 -3.79
CA THR A 148 20.98 4.10 -3.29
C THR A 148 22.03 3.58 -4.28
N LYS A 149 21.68 3.42 -5.57
CA LYS A 149 22.59 2.80 -6.57
C LYS A 149 23.66 3.73 -7.10
N PHE A 150 23.38 5.02 -7.25
CA PHE A 150 24.28 5.97 -7.92
C PHE A 150 24.82 7.07 -7.00
N GLY A 151 24.32 7.19 -5.76
CA GLY A 151 24.65 8.30 -4.88
C GLY A 151 24.09 9.63 -5.39
N ALA A 152 22.99 9.59 -6.16
CA ALA A 152 22.27 10.78 -6.58
C ALA A 152 21.68 11.51 -5.35
N GLN A 153 21.45 12.81 -5.48
CA GLN A 153 20.90 13.62 -4.39
C GLN A 153 19.56 14.20 -4.80
N ARG A 154 18.57 14.12 -3.91
CA ARG A 154 17.30 14.84 -4.06
C ARG A 154 17.59 16.33 -4.24
N CYS A 155 16.99 16.91 -5.28
CA CYS A 155 17.11 18.35 -5.55
C CYS A 155 15.93 19.16 -4.99
N TYR A 156 15.08 18.48 -4.21
CA TYR A 156 13.89 18.96 -3.51
C TYR A 156 13.88 18.35 -2.09
N GLU A 157 13.00 18.84 -1.23
CA GLU A 157 12.76 18.28 0.10
C GLU A 157 11.41 17.55 0.12
N PRO A 158 11.39 16.22 0.34
CA PRO A 158 10.15 15.47 0.49
C PRO A 158 9.26 16.06 1.61
N ARG A 159 7.94 16.10 1.40
CA ARG A 159 6.99 16.48 2.46
C ARG A 159 6.55 15.23 3.21
N VAL A 160 7.28 14.92 4.28
CA VAL A 160 7.06 13.73 5.11
C VAL A 160 6.67 14.11 6.54
N THR A 161 5.87 13.26 7.18
CA THR A 161 5.58 13.35 8.60
C THR A 161 6.17 12.14 9.31
N PRO A 162 7.17 12.29 10.20
CA PRO A 162 7.76 11.14 10.88
C PRO A 162 6.75 10.45 11.79
N TYR A 163 6.90 9.14 11.99
CA TYR A 163 6.13 8.45 13.02
C TYR A 163 6.45 9.01 14.41
N PRO A 164 5.45 9.12 15.30
CA PRO A 164 5.71 9.32 16.73
C PRO A 164 6.69 8.28 17.25
N ALA A 165 7.63 8.69 18.11
CA ALA A 165 8.73 7.82 18.54
C ALA A 165 8.26 6.52 19.23
N GLU A 166 7.11 6.55 19.90
CA GLU A 166 6.51 5.35 20.48
C GLU A 166 5.93 4.42 19.42
N GLU A 167 5.19 4.96 18.46
CA GLU A 167 4.61 4.21 17.35
C GLU A 167 5.72 3.59 16.49
N MET A 168 6.78 4.33 16.20
CA MET A 168 7.98 3.85 15.51
C MET A 168 8.56 2.59 16.19
N ARG A 169 8.77 2.63 17.50
CA ARG A 169 9.28 1.47 18.26
C ARG A 169 8.32 0.28 18.20
N ARG A 170 7.00 0.53 18.29
CA ARG A 170 5.97 -0.51 18.20
C ARG A 170 5.99 -1.17 16.82
N VAL A 171 6.08 -0.38 15.74
CA VAL A 171 6.15 -0.88 14.37
C VAL A 171 7.44 -1.66 14.11
N VAL A 172 8.60 -1.15 14.53
CA VAL A 172 9.89 -1.87 14.39
C VAL A 172 9.87 -3.22 15.11
N GLU A 173 9.37 -3.26 16.36
CA GLU A 173 9.24 -4.53 17.08
C GLU A 173 8.21 -5.46 16.41
N ALA A 174 7.15 -4.89 15.82
CA ALA A 174 6.18 -5.66 15.07
C ALA A 174 6.78 -6.30 13.82
N ILE A 175 7.59 -5.58 13.03
CA ILE A 175 8.33 -6.14 11.89
C ILE A 175 9.18 -7.32 12.35
N ARG A 176 10.00 -7.13 13.38
CA ARG A 176 10.89 -8.18 13.91
C ARG A 176 10.12 -9.39 14.40
N THR A 177 9.02 -9.15 15.09
CA THR A 177 8.15 -10.20 15.58
C THR A 177 7.57 -11.01 14.43
N THR A 178 7.01 -10.36 13.42
CA THR A 178 6.47 -11.02 12.22
C THR A 178 7.55 -11.84 11.50
N CYS A 179 8.75 -11.28 11.28
CA CYS A 179 9.86 -12.01 10.66
C CYS A 179 10.27 -13.24 11.50
N ARG A 180 10.47 -13.09 12.80
CA ARG A 180 10.89 -14.19 13.69
C ARG A 180 9.88 -15.32 13.72
N ASP A 181 8.60 -14.99 13.84
CA ASP A 181 7.54 -15.99 13.95
C ASP A 181 7.34 -16.71 12.60
N CYS A 182 7.35 -15.98 11.48
CA CYS A 182 7.30 -16.57 10.15
C CYS A 182 8.51 -17.49 9.89
N LEU A 183 9.74 -17.06 10.21
CA LEU A 183 10.94 -17.87 10.05
C LEU A 183 10.89 -19.18 10.86
N LYS A 184 10.29 -19.15 12.05
CA LYS A 184 10.08 -20.36 12.86
C LYS A 184 9.10 -21.31 12.18
N ALA A 185 7.99 -20.80 11.66
CA ALA A 185 7.00 -21.59 10.94
C ALA A 185 7.55 -22.20 9.65
N VAL A 186 8.25 -21.40 8.84
CA VAL A 186 8.92 -21.84 7.61
C VAL A 186 9.84 -23.03 7.90
N LYS A 187 10.63 -22.96 8.98
CA LYS A 187 11.50 -24.06 9.38
C LYS A 187 10.74 -25.36 9.68
N GLU A 188 9.57 -25.26 10.32
CA GLU A 188 8.72 -26.42 10.62
C GLU A 188 8.10 -27.00 9.34
N TYR A 189 7.54 -26.16 8.47
CA TYR A 189 6.98 -26.59 7.19
C TYR A 189 8.04 -27.20 6.25
N GLU A 190 9.23 -26.61 6.15
CA GLU A 190 10.32 -27.14 5.33
C GLU A 190 10.81 -28.50 5.83
N ALA A 191 10.89 -28.70 7.16
CA ALA A 191 11.23 -29.99 7.75
C ALA A 191 10.23 -31.08 7.34
N ASN A 192 8.95 -30.71 7.20
CA ASN A 192 7.86 -31.57 6.74
C ASN A 192 7.68 -31.59 5.22
N ARG A 193 8.52 -30.88 4.45
CA ARG A 193 8.43 -30.70 2.99
C ARG A 193 7.12 -30.04 2.52
N GLN A 194 6.48 -29.26 3.37
CA GLN A 194 5.26 -28.52 3.12
C GLN A 194 5.57 -27.13 2.52
N TYR A 195 6.30 -27.10 1.40
CA TYR A 195 6.77 -25.85 0.79
C TYR A 195 5.63 -24.91 0.35
N GLY A 196 4.45 -25.42 0.04
CA GLY A 196 3.27 -24.58 -0.25
C GLY A 196 2.81 -23.78 0.96
N TYR A 197 2.82 -24.38 2.16
CA TYR A 197 2.54 -23.65 3.40
C TYR A 197 3.63 -22.65 3.72
N ALA A 198 4.90 -23.05 3.57
CA ALA A 198 6.03 -22.15 3.76
C ALA A 198 5.94 -20.93 2.84
N TRP A 199 5.57 -21.12 1.57
CA TRP A 199 5.35 -20.03 0.62
C TRP A 199 4.20 -19.12 1.07
N ASN A 200 3.03 -19.68 1.44
CA ASN A 200 1.88 -18.88 1.90
C ASN A 200 2.23 -18.01 3.11
N VAL A 201 2.91 -18.56 4.13
CA VAL A 201 3.22 -17.80 5.36
C VAL A 201 4.31 -16.75 5.16
N ILE A 202 5.23 -16.98 4.22
CA ILE A 202 6.24 -15.97 3.85
C ILE A 202 5.56 -14.79 3.15
N ASP A 203 4.74 -15.07 2.14
CA ASP A 203 4.12 -14.02 1.34
C ASP A 203 3.09 -13.24 2.17
N THR A 204 2.33 -13.94 3.02
CA THR A 204 1.45 -13.32 4.03
C THR A 204 2.25 -12.40 4.96
N ALA A 205 3.45 -12.78 5.38
CA ALA A 205 4.28 -11.93 6.24
C ALA A 205 4.73 -10.64 5.52
N PHE A 206 5.02 -10.68 4.22
CA PHE A 206 5.32 -9.48 3.44
C PHE A 206 4.10 -8.56 3.35
N TYR A 207 2.93 -9.10 3.02
CA TYR A 207 1.69 -8.32 2.98
C TYR A 207 1.34 -7.71 4.33
N GLN A 208 1.51 -8.46 5.42
CA GLN A 208 1.31 -7.97 6.78
C GLN A 208 2.23 -6.81 7.11
N ILE A 209 3.55 -6.98 6.89
CA ILE A 209 4.53 -5.92 7.14
C ILE A 209 4.18 -4.67 6.34
N SER A 210 3.86 -4.81 5.05
CA SER A 210 3.42 -3.69 4.21
C SER A 210 2.16 -3.01 4.76
N TYR A 211 1.17 -3.81 5.18
CA TYR A 211 -0.09 -3.30 5.72
C TYR A 211 0.09 -2.47 6.98
N PHE A 212 0.83 -2.98 7.98
CA PHE A 212 0.90 -2.32 9.26
C PHE A 212 2.04 -1.32 9.41
N ALA A 213 3.16 -1.52 8.71
CA ALA A 213 4.29 -0.62 8.79
C ALA A 213 4.13 0.57 7.82
N GLN A 214 3.31 0.40 6.78
CA GLN A 214 3.12 1.38 5.70
C GLN A 214 4.45 2.02 5.26
N PRO A 215 5.47 1.19 4.96
CA PRO A 215 6.81 1.70 4.73
C PRO A 215 6.84 2.54 3.47
N GLN A 216 7.83 3.42 3.42
CA GLN A 216 8.13 4.26 2.28
C GLN A 216 9.52 3.92 1.75
N GLY A 217 9.95 4.57 0.68
CA GLY A 217 11.32 4.52 0.21
C GLY A 217 11.86 3.12 -0.09
N GLN A 218 13.04 2.81 0.45
CA GLN A 218 13.74 1.58 0.09
C GLN A 218 13.09 0.33 0.69
N LEU A 219 12.58 0.41 1.92
CA LEU A 219 11.85 -0.69 2.56
C LEU A 219 10.58 -1.06 1.78
N LEU A 220 9.82 -0.08 1.27
CA LEU A 220 8.68 -0.33 0.38
C LEU A 220 9.12 -1.06 -0.90
N ASN A 221 10.15 -0.55 -1.57
CA ASN A 221 10.70 -1.14 -2.78
C ASN A 221 11.19 -2.59 -2.58
N GLU A 222 11.75 -2.90 -1.41
CA GLU A 222 12.20 -4.25 -1.06
C GLU A 222 11.03 -5.21 -0.84
N LEU A 223 9.97 -4.76 -0.16
CA LEU A 223 8.76 -5.57 0.04
C LEU A 223 8.02 -5.82 -1.28
N ASP A 224 7.83 -4.79 -2.11
CA ASP A 224 7.23 -4.93 -3.44
C ASP A 224 8.00 -5.95 -4.28
N LYS A 225 9.33 -5.83 -4.28
CA LYS A 225 10.17 -6.79 -5.00
C LYS A 225 10.10 -8.19 -4.39
N ALA A 226 10.00 -8.32 -3.07
CA ALA A 226 9.88 -9.61 -2.41
C ALA A 226 8.59 -10.32 -2.83
N VAL A 227 7.47 -9.60 -2.87
CA VAL A 227 6.19 -10.08 -3.39
C VAL A 227 6.31 -10.46 -4.88
N ASP A 228 6.82 -9.56 -5.73
CA ASP A 228 7.04 -9.84 -7.17
C ASP A 228 7.92 -11.08 -7.39
N ASP A 229 8.92 -11.30 -6.53
CA ASP A 229 9.83 -12.44 -6.59
C ASP A 229 9.14 -13.76 -6.18
N MET A 230 8.13 -13.71 -5.29
CA MET A 230 7.35 -14.86 -4.85
C MET A 230 6.40 -15.39 -5.93
N ASP A 231 5.98 -14.53 -6.86
CA ASP A 231 5.09 -14.88 -7.99
C ASP A 231 5.82 -15.38 -9.26
N ARG A 232 7.15 -15.50 -9.19
CA ARG A 232 7.94 -15.96 -10.35
C ARG A 232 7.68 -17.43 -10.65
N GLU A 233 7.75 -17.77 -11.95
CA GLU A 233 7.70 -19.15 -12.45
C GLU A 233 8.96 -19.95 -12.08
N LEU A 234 9.11 -20.28 -10.79
CA LEU A 234 10.20 -21.04 -10.21
C LEU A 234 9.66 -22.14 -9.30
N PRO A 235 10.46 -23.18 -8.97
CA PRO A 235 10.06 -24.18 -7.99
C PRO A 235 9.74 -23.54 -6.63
N VAL A 236 8.64 -23.94 -5.98
CA VAL A 236 8.19 -23.38 -4.69
C VAL A 236 9.25 -23.40 -3.60
N ALA A 237 10.11 -24.43 -3.57
CA ALA A 237 11.22 -24.52 -2.62
C ALA A 237 12.30 -23.43 -2.86
N GLU A 238 12.52 -23.03 -4.12
CA GLU A 238 13.41 -21.92 -4.47
C GLU A 238 12.80 -20.58 -4.05
N LEU A 239 11.50 -20.39 -4.30
CA LEU A 239 10.75 -19.20 -3.86
C LEU A 239 10.80 -19.06 -2.33
N THR A 240 10.51 -20.13 -1.60
CA THR A 240 10.60 -20.19 -0.13
C THR A 240 11.99 -19.82 0.36
N THR A 241 13.05 -20.30 -0.31
CA THR A 241 14.43 -19.96 0.04
C THR A 241 14.75 -18.48 -0.15
N LYS A 242 14.26 -17.87 -1.24
CA LYS A 242 14.45 -16.43 -1.51
C LYS A 242 13.67 -15.57 -0.53
N GLY A 243 12.40 -15.89 -0.31
CA GLY A 243 11.57 -15.15 0.63
C GLY A 243 12.09 -15.26 2.08
N ARG A 244 12.58 -16.43 2.50
CA ARG A 244 13.27 -16.59 3.78
C ARG A 244 14.47 -15.64 3.90
N ALA A 245 15.29 -15.52 2.86
CA ALA A 245 16.45 -14.63 2.89
C ALA A 245 16.06 -13.15 3.05
N VAL A 246 14.92 -12.73 2.49
CA VAL A 246 14.37 -11.38 2.71
C VAL A 246 13.94 -11.22 4.17
N LEU A 247 13.20 -12.17 4.73
CA LEU A 247 12.78 -12.11 6.14
C LEU A 247 13.98 -12.11 7.11
N GLU A 248 15.02 -12.88 6.82
CA GLU A 248 16.28 -12.89 7.57
C GLU A 248 16.99 -11.52 7.48
N HIS A 249 16.96 -10.89 6.30
CA HIS A 249 17.51 -9.55 6.11
C HIS A 249 16.74 -8.50 6.93
N LEU A 250 15.40 -8.46 6.80
CA LEU A 250 14.53 -7.54 7.53
C LEU A 250 14.70 -7.69 9.06
N ALA A 251 14.79 -8.93 9.54
CA ALA A 251 15.02 -9.22 10.96
C ALA A 251 16.39 -8.74 11.47
N ALA A 252 17.38 -8.63 10.58
CA ALA A 252 18.76 -8.24 10.91
C ALA A 252 19.02 -6.73 10.79
N MET A 253 18.11 -5.96 10.17
CA MET A 253 18.22 -4.51 10.07
C MET A 253 18.21 -3.85 11.46
N SER A 254 19.02 -2.80 11.59
CA SER A 254 19.04 -1.93 12.78
C SER A 254 17.75 -1.12 12.91
N ASP A 255 17.49 -0.60 14.11
CA ASP A 255 16.35 0.28 14.36
C ASP A 255 16.45 1.53 13.48
N GLU A 256 17.65 2.06 13.29
CA GLU A 256 17.90 3.23 12.45
C GLU A 256 17.64 2.95 10.97
N GLU A 257 18.00 1.78 10.46
CA GLU A 257 17.75 1.38 9.08
C GLU A 257 16.25 1.22 8.81
N LEU A 258 15.52 0.56 9.71
CA LEU A 258 14.06 0.42 9.57
C LEU A 258 13.35 1.77 9.73
N ALA A 259 13.73 2.56 10.73
CA ALA A 259 13.10 3.85 11.00
C ALA A 259 13.31 4.89 9.89
N ALA A 260 14.38 4.77 9.10
CA ALA A 260 14.66 5.69 7.99
C ALA A 260 13.54 5.71 6.94
N ASP A 261 12.82 4.60 6.78
CA ASP A 261 11.78 4.41 5.78
C ASP A 261 10.35 4.35 6.38
N LEU A 262 10.21 4.69 7.67
CA LEU A 262 8.93 4.72 8.37
C LEU A 262 8.49 6.17 8.62
N TYR A 263 7.74 6.71 7.68
CA TYR A 263 7.17 8.06 7.72
C TYR A 263 5.88 8.11 6.91
N PHE A 264 5.00 9.06 7.23
CA PHE A 264 3.77 9.32 6.47
C PHE A 264 4.03 10.31 5.34
N VAL A 265 3.31 10.11 4.24
CA VAL A 265 3.34 10.93 3.03
C VAL A 265 1.91 11.19 2.57
N ASP A 266 1.69 12.31 1.88
CA ASP A 266 0.49 12.45 1.06
C ASP A 266 0.76 11.87 -0.34
N MET A 267 -0.27 11.28 -0.94
CA MET A 267 -0.18 10.61 -2.24
C MET A 267 -1.14 11.25 -3.24
N LEU A 268 -0.62 11.98 -4.23
CA LEU A 268 -1.45 12.55 -5.31
C LEU A 268 -2.27 11.48 -6.06
N VAL A 269 -1.64 10.36 -6.39
CA VAL A 269 -2.28 9.19 -7.00
C VAL A 269 -1.95 7.98 -6.14
N SER A 270 -2.95 7.20 -5.73
CA SER A 270 -2.68 5.95 -5.02
C SER A 270 -1.98 4.95 -5.95
N PRO A 271 -0.92 4.26 -5.51
CA PRO A 271 -0.34 3.13 -6.25
C PRO A 271 -1.25 1.90 -6.20
N LYS A 272 -2.21 1.86 -5.26
CA LYS A 272 -3.17 0.78 -5.07
C LYS A 272 -4.46 1.06 -5.83
N ARG A 273 -5.23 0.00 -6.08
CA ARG A 273 -6.55 0.13 -6.72
C ARG A 273 -7.60 0.40 -5.66
N ARG A 274 -8.57 1.27 -5.96
CA ARG A 274 -9.79 1.33 -5.16
C ARG A 274 -10.47 -0.04 -5.22
N SER A 275 -10.73 -0.63 -4.06
CA SER A 275 -11.49 -1.89 -3.99
C SER A 275 -12.95 -1.70 -4.41
N SER A 276 -13.55 -2.79 -4.90
CA SER A 276 -14.99 -2.94 -5.01
C SER A 276 -15.36 -4.36 -4.63
N LEU A 277 -16.54 -4.56 -4.06
CA LEU A 277 -16.99 -5.88 -3.64
C LEU A 277 -16.90 -6.91 -4.78
N ALA A 278 -17.38 -6.55 -5.98
CA ALA A 278 -17.32 -7.43 -7.14
C ALA A 278 -15.89 -7.89 -7.48
N ASN A 279 -14.91 -6.98 -7.44
CA ASN A 279 -13.51 -7.32 -7.70
C ASN A 279 -12.93 -8.20 -6.57
N VAL A 280 -13.27 -7.91 -5.31
CA VAL A 280 -12.82 -8.69 -4.15
C VAL A 280 -13.41 -10.11 -4.22
N GLN A 281 -14.71 -10.26 -4.45
CA GLN A 281 -15.37 -11.55 -4.62
C GLN A 281 -14.79 -12.37 -5.78
N GLU A 282 -14.54 -11.73 -6.93
CA GLU A 282 -13.90 -12.41 -8.06
C GLU A 282 -12.51 -12.92 -7.69
N ASN A 283 -11.72 -12.09 -7.01
CA ASN A 283 -10.36 -12.42 -6.62
C ASN A 283 -10.31 -13.50 -5.52
N MET A 284 -11.27 -13.54 -4.59
CA MET A 284 -11.34 -14.47 -3.46
C MET A 284 -12.02 -15.80 -3.79
N ARG A 285 -12.76 -15.91 -4.90
CA ARG A 285 -13.61 -17.06 -5.23
C ARG A 285 -12.92 -18.43 -5.13
N ASP A 286 -11.71 -18.55 -5.64
CA ASP A 286 -10.99 -19.82 -5.63
C ASP A 286 -10.50 -20.17 -4.21
N VAL A 287 -10.06 -19.18 -3.45
CA VAL A 287 -9.68 -19.34 -2.03
C VAL A 287 -10.89 -19.72 -1.18
N TRP A 288 -12.06 -19.12 -1.42
CA TRP A 288 -13.29 -19.46 -0.71
C TRP A 288 -13.67 -20.93 -0.89
N ARG A 289 -13.59 -21.46 -2.13
CA ARG A 289 -13.80 -22.89 -2.40
C ARG A 289 -12.76 -23.78 -1.73
N GLU A 290 -11.48 -23.40 -1.82
CA GLU A 290 -10.39 -24.13 -1.15
C GLU A 290 -10.57 -24.16 0.37
N ALA A 291 -11.02 -23.05 0.96
CA ALA A 291 -11.27 -22.91 2.39
C ALA A 291 -12.48 -23.73 2.82
N ASP A 292 -13.59 -23.70 2.07
CA ASP A 292 -14.78 -24.52 2.33
C ASP A 292 -14.43 -26.03 2.32
N GLU A 293 -13.73 -26.49 1.28
CA GLU A 293 -13.26 -27.87 1.21
C GLU A 293 -12.34 -28.23 2.38
N ALA A 294 -11.47 -27.31 2.82
CA ALA A 294 -10.60 -27.52 3.97
C ALA A 294 -11.40 -27.61 5.29
N MET A 295 -12.37 -26.73 5.51
CA MET A 295 -13.26 -26.75 6.67
C MET A 295 -14.05 -28.06 6.76
N GLN A 296 -14.64 -28.51 5.66
CA GLN A 296 -15.36 -29.80 5.59
C GLN A 296 -14.47 -31.00 5.92
N ASN A 297 -13.20 -30.95 5.54
CA ASN A 297 -12.20 -31.99 5.85
C ASN A 297 -11.55 -31.82 7.23
N ARG A 298 -11.94 -30.82 8.03
CA ARG A 298 -11.34 -30.45 9.32
C ARG A 298 -9.85 -30.08 9.21
N ASP A 299 -9.42 -29.59 8.04
CA ASP A 299 -8.09 -29.02 7.81
C ASP A 299 -8.12 -27.51 8.12
N PHE A 300 -8.34 -27.19 9.39
CA PHE A 300 -8.53 -25.82 9.87
C PHE A 300 -7.32 -24.91 9.60
N GLU A 301 -6.12 -25.47 9.71
CA GLU A 301 -4.87 -24.76 9.41
C GLU A 301 -4.83 -24.33 7.95
N ARG A 302 -5.20 -25.21 7.01
CA ARG A 302 -5.28 -24.87 5.59
C ARG A 302 -6.26 -23.75 5.33
N SER A 303 -7.47 -23.86 5.89
CA SER A 303 -8.50 -22.84 5.73
C SER A 303 -7.99 -21.48 6.21
N ALA A 304 -7.53 -21.41 7.47
CA ALA A 304 -7.08 -20.17 8.09
C ALA A 304 -5.88 -19.54 7.35
N VAL A 305 -4.87 -20.33 6.98
CA VAL A 305 -3.68 -19.82 6.25
C VAL A 305 -4.07 -19.25 4.89
N ARG A 306 -4.99 -19.90 4.16
CA ARG A 306 -5.41 -19.43 2.83
C ARG A 306 -6.29 -18.19 2.91
N ILE A 307 -7.18 -18.11 3.90
CA ILE A 307 -8.03 -16.94 4.12
C ILE A 307 -7.16 -15.73 4.47
N LEU A 308 -6.21 -15.87 5.40
CA LEU A 308 -5.36 -14.75 5.79
C LEU A 308 -4.43 -14.28 4.69
N TYR A 309 -3.82 -15.21 3.97
CA TYR A 309 -3.09 -14.88 2.76
C TYR A 309 -3.91 -13.93 1.89
N LYS A 310 -5.19 -14.27 1.68
CA LYS A 310 -6.07 -13.52 0.80
C LYS A 310 -6.54 -12.18 1.37
N PHE A 311 -6.81 -12.12 2.68
CA PHE A 311 -7.14 -10.87 3.36
C PHE A 311 -5.99 -9.87 3.26
N TYR A 312 -4.74 -10.29 3.49
CA TYR A 312 -3.61 -9.37 3.39
C TYR A 312 -3.20 -9.06 1.96
N GLU A 313 -3.33 -10.01 1.02
CA GLU A 313 -3.15 -9.75 -0.42
C GLU A 313 -4.12 -8.64 -0.88
N MET A 314 -5.37 -8.66 -0.39
CA MET A 314 -6.35 -7.61 -0.68
C MET A 314 -5.84 -6.24 -0.23
N TYR A 315 -5.36 -6.09 1.01
CA TYR A 315 -4.81 -4.82 1.52
C TYR A 315 -3.53 -4.38 0.81
N PHE A 316 -2.74 -5.33 0.31
CA PHE A 316 -1.51 -5.01 -0.40
C PHE A 316 -1.81 -4.32 -1.74
N TYR A 317 -2.75 -4.88 -2.51
CA TYR A 317 -3.06 -4.36 -3.85
C TYR A 317 -4.16 -3.30 -3.89
N ASN A 318 -4.94 -3.14 -2.81
CA ASN A 318 -6.12 -2.28 -2.82
C ASN A 318 -6.15 -1.27 -1.66
N ASP A 319 -6.72 -0.12 -1.97
CA ASP A 319 -7.31 0.80 -1.01
C ASP A 319 -8.68 0.22 -0.62
N VAL A 320 -8.71 -0.53 0.49
CA VAL A 320 -9.90 -1.28 0.95
C VAL A 320 -10.93 -0.31 1.51
N GLN A 321 -12.18 -0.40 1.02
CA GLN A 321 -13.30 0.42 1.49
C GLN A 321 -13.71 0.00 2.91
N ASP A 322 -14.29 0.93 3.67
CA ASP A 322 -14.49 0.77 5.11
C ASP A 322 -15.47 -0.36 5.48
N ASP A 323 -16.49 -0.58 4.65
CA ASP A 323 -17.44 -1.70 4.75
C ASP A 323 -16.72 -3.06 4.73
N LEU A 324 -15.90 -3.29 3.70
CA LEU A 324 -15.09 -4.51 3.56
C LEU A 324 -14.02 -4.61 4.66
N ASN A 325 -13.40 -3.48 5.02
CA ASN A 325 -12.37 -3.43 6.04
C ASN A 325 -12.96 -3.80 7.42
N ALA A 326 -14.17 -3.37 7.74
CA ALA A 326 -14.84 -3.67 9.00
C ALA A 326 -14.96 -5.19 9.22
N VAL A 327 -15.54 -5.92 8.25
CA VAL A 327 -15.70 -7.38 8.29
C VAL A 327 -14.36 -8.09 8.53
N VAL A 328 -13.32 -7.72 7.77
CA VAL A 328 -12.00 -8.35 7.90
C VAL A 328 -11.36 -8.04 9.25
N VAL A 329 -11.42 -6.79 9.71
CA VAL A 329 -10.80 -6.36 10.96
C VAL A 329 -11.50 -6.98 12.17
N GLU A 330 -12.83 -7.07 12.14
CA GLU A 330 -13.64 -7.77 13.14
C GLU A 330 -13.21 -9.23 13.24
N ALA A 331 -13.22 -9.96 12.12
CA ALA A 331 -12.82 -11.37 12.08
C ALA A 331 -11.39 -11.63 12.59
N LEU A 332 -10.44 -10.76 12.19
CA LEU A 332 -9.06 -10.85 12.67
C LEU A 332 -8.96 -10.59 14.18
N LYS A 333 -9.84 -9.75 14.74
CA LYS A 333 -9.88 -9.44 16.17
C LYS A 333 -10.52 -10.58 16.97
N GLU A 334 -11.60 -11.16 16.47
CA GLU A 334 -12.33 -12.24 17.13
C GLU A 334 -11.57 -13.55 17.12
N ALA A 335 -10.95 -13.89 15.99
CA ALA A 335 -10.07 -15.04 15.89
C ALA A 335 -8.84 -14.90 16.83
N ASP A 336 -8.59 -13.70 17.37
CA ASP A 336 -7.54 -13.50 18.35
C ASP A 336 -7.86 -14.05 19.74
N GLY A 337 -7.23 -15.16 20.08
CA GLY A 337 -7.29 -15.82 21.39
C GLY A 337 -7.76 -17.26 21.27
N GLU A 338 -8.38 -17.59 20.14
CA GLU A 338 -9.15 -18.80 19.95
C GLU A 338 -8.30 -20.03 19.61
N SER A 339 -8.94 -21.20 19.65
CA SER A 339 -8.34 -22.43 19.15
C SER A 339 -8.18 -22.35 17.61
N MET A 340 -7.37 -23.25 17.02
CA MET A 340 -7.24 -23.29 15.56
C MET A 340 -8.58 -23.54 14.85
N GLU A 341 -9.43 -24.40 15.41
CA GLU A 341 -10.73 -24.75 14.83
C GLU A 341 -11.67 -23.54 14.86
N ASP A 342 -11.77 -22.88 16.02
CA ASP A 342 -12.62 -21.70 16.20
C ASP A 342 -12.10 -20.51 15.36
N ALA A 343 -10.80 -20.22 15.41
CA ALA A 343 -10.21 -19.16 14.60
C ALA A 343 -10.40 -19.37 13.09
N ALA A 344 -10.29 -20.62 12.61
CA ALA A 344 -10.55 -20.94 11.22
C ALA A 344 -12.02 -20.76 10.85
N GLN A 345 -12.94 -21.07 11.76
CA GLN A 345 -14.37 -20.82 11.58
C GLN A 345 -14.67 -19.32 11.50
N THR A 346 -14.18 -18.54 12.46
CA THR A 346 -14.35 -17.08 12.50
C THR A 346 -13.84 -16.40 11.22
N LEU A 347 -12.68 -16.81 10.73
CA LEU A 347 -12.13 -16.30 9.47
C LEU A 347 -12.94 -16.76 8.25
N TYR A 348 -13.45 -17.99 8.27
CA TYR A 348 -14.24 -18.55 7.17
C TYR A 348 -15.60 -17.86 7.07
N ASP A 349 -16.28 -17.64 8.19
CA ASP A 349 -17.56 -16.94 8.26
C ASP A 349 -17.44 -15.51 7.72
N ALA A 350 -16.34 -14.81 8.04
CA ALA A 350 -16.05 -13.51 7.49
C ALA A 350 -15.80 -13.52 5.97
N LEU A 351 -15.11 -14.55 5.47
CA LEU A 351 -14.94 -14.74 4.03
C LEU A 351 -16.30 -15.04 3.36
N GLU A 352 -17.15 -15.86 3.97
CA GLU A 352 -18.49 -16.17 3.47
C GLU A 352 -19.36 -14.91 3.41
N ARG A 353 -19.39 -14.09 4.47
CA ARG A 353 -20.04 -12.77 4.51
C ARG A 353 -19.65 -11.89 3.32
N ILE A 354 -18.34 -11.78 3.04
CA ILE A 354 -17.84 -11.04 1.85
C ILE A 354 -18.35 -11.66 0.54
N MET A 355 -18.38 -12.99 0.44
CA MET A 355 -18.84 -13.69 -0.76
C MET A 355 -20.35 -13.60 -0.99
N GLU A 356 -21.13 -13.42 0.08
CA GLU A 356 -22.59 -13.33 0.05
C GLU A 356 -23.15 -11.90 0.00
N ASP A 357 -22.27 -10.88 0.01
CA ASP A 357 -22.66 -9.46 0.07
C ASP A 357 -23.35 -9.10 1.41
N ASP A 358 -22.88 -9.71 2.50
CA ASP A 358 -23.33 -9.45 3.87
C ASP A 358 -22.25 -8.67 4.64
N LEU A 359 -22.15 -7.38 4.32
CA LEU A 359 -21.13 -6.48 4.89
C LEU A 359 -21.64 -5.63 6.07
N GLU A 360 -22.91 -5.78 6.44
CA GLU A 360 -23.47 -5.06 7.59
C GLU A 360 -22.76 -5.52 8.86
N SER A 361 -22.42 -4.57 9.74
CA SER A 361 -21.87 -4.92 11.04
C SER A 361 -23.02 -5.10 12.02
N ASP A 362 -22.98 -6.18 12.82
CA ASP A 362 -23.99 -6.39 13.87
C ASP A 362 -23.95 -5.29 14.96
N GLU A 363 -22.97 -4.38 14.90
CA GLU A 363 -22.82 -3.22 15.79
C GLU A 363 -23.67 -2.00 15.36
N ASP A 364 -24.27 -2.00 14.16
CA ASP A 364 -25.03 -0.85 13.62
C ASP A 364 -26.50 -0.75 14.12
N GLU A 365 -26.98 -1.65 14.99
CA GLU A 365 -28.35 -1.57 15.53
C GLU A 365 -28.53 -0.58 16.71
N ASP A 366 -27.46 0.03 17.25
CA ASP A 366 -27.53 0.79 18.51
C ASP A 366 -26.98 2.24 18.50
N ASP A 367 -26.68 2.87 17.35
CA ASP A 367 -26.17 4.26 17.30
C ASP A 367 -26.98 5.19 16.37
N ASP A 368 -28.29 5.28 16.61
CA ASP A 368 -29.10 6.45 16.22
C ASP A 368 -29.00 7.53 17.33
N GLU A 369 -27.96 8.37 17.28
CA GLU A 369 -27.90 9.79 17.69
C GLU A 369 -26.44 10.22 17.98
N CYS A 370 -25.84 11.06 17.12
CA CYS A 370 -25.26 12.36 17.51
C CYS A 370 -24.55 13.09 16.34
N ASP A 371 -24.80 14.40 16.30
CA ASP A 371 -24.36 15.42 15.34
C ASP A 371 -22.88 15.85 15.47
N GLU A 372 -22.39 16.44 14.36
CA GLU A 372 -21.37 17.50 14.18
C GLU A 372 -19.89 17.30 14.62
N ASP A 373 -19.02 17.32 13.60
CA ASP A 373 -17.65 17.88 13.51
C ASP A 373 -16.80 18.04 14.80
N GLU A 374 -15.87 17.13 15.04
CA GLU A 374 -14.57 17.47 15.66
C GLU A 374 -13.41 16.70 14.98
N GLU A 375 -12.37 17.45 14.56
CA GLU A 375 -11.08 16.93 14.14
C GLU A 375 -10.54 15.99 15.24
N THR A 376 -10.45 14.69 14.94
CA THR A 376 -9.96 13.71 15.90
C THR A 376 -8.43 13.67 15.89
N ASP A 377 -7.84 14.11 17.00
CA ASP A 377 -6.42 14.06 17.31
C ASP A 377 -5.83 12.65 17.13
N GLY A 378 -4.68 12.58 16.46
CA GLY A 378 -4.00 11.35 16.00
C GLY A 378 -3.41 10.42 17.06
N GLU A 379 -3.76 10.55 18.35
CA GLU A 379 -3.26 9.69 19.43
C GLU A 379 -4.11 8.42 19.63
N GLY A 380 -5.42 8.45 19.36
CA GLY A 380 -6.31 7.28 19.49
C GLY A 380 -6.11 6.23 18.38
N ALA A 381 -5.93 6.68 17.14
CA ALA A 381 -5.73 5.80 15.99
C ALA A 381 -4.43 4.96 16.09
N ALA A 382 -3.35 5.53 16.65
CA ALA A 382 -2.08 4.83 16.82
C ALA A 382 -2.16 3.66 17.84
N GLU A 383 -3.00 3.80 18.88
CA GLU A 383 -3.21 2.74 19.85
C GLU A 383 -4.03 1.58 19.27
N GLU A 384 -5.04 1.89 18.48
CA GLU A 384 -5.91 0.89 17.86
C GLU A 384 -5.24 0.18 16.68
N VAL A 385 -4.42 0.87 15.89
CA VAL A 385 -3.51 0.26 14.90
C VAL A 385 -2.55 -0.71 15.62
N ALA A 386 -1.92 -0.28 16.71
CA ALA A 386 -1.01 -1.15 17.47
C ALA A 386 -1.73 -2.37 18.08
N VAL A 387 -2.99 -2.24 18.50
CA VAL A 387 -3.81 -3.36 18.96
C VAL A 387 -4.10 -4.32 17.81
N ALA A 388 -4.53 -3.83 16.64
CA ALA A 388 -4.78 -4.66 15.48
C ALA A 388 -3.51 -5.43 15.05
N ILE A 389 -2.35 -4.77 15.01
CA ILE A 389 -1.06 -5.40 14.70
C ILE A 389 -0.75 -6.56 15.64
N ARG A 390 -0.93 -6.34 16.95
CA ARG A 390 -0.70 -7.38 17.96
C ARG A 390 -1.66 -8.55 17.80
N LYS A 391 -2.93 -8.28 17.51
CA LYS A 391 -3.95 -9.31 17.27
C LYS A 391 -3.60 -10.16 16.05
N MET A 392 -3.20 -9.51 14.96
CA MET A 392 -2.74 -10.14 13.71
C MET A 392 -1.50 -11.03 13.92
N GLN A 393 -0.56 -10.59 14.75
CA GLN A 393 0.63 -11.37 15.12
C GLN A 393 0.29 -12.56 16.03
N GLY A 394 -0.62 -12.37 16.98
CA GLY A 394 -1.14 -13.43 17.86
C GLY A 394 -1.82 -14.53 17.06
N LEU A 395 -2.68 -14.15 16.13
CA LEU A 395 -3.37 -15.05 15.21
C LEU A 395 -2.36 -15.86 14.38
N MET A 396 -1.42 -15.19 13.69
CA MET A 396 -0.34 -15.84 12.93
C MET A 396 0.45 -16.85 13.77
N ARG A 397 0.86 -16.49 14.99
CA ARG A 397 1.56 -17.42 15.90
C ARG A 397 0.75 -18.68 16.16
N ARG A 398 -0.56 -18.57 16.33
CA ARG A 398 -1.43 -19.74 16.58
C ARG A 398 -1.58 -20.59 15.33
N MET A 399 -1.83 -20.01 14.16
CA MET A 399 -2.02 -20.81 12.94
C MET A 399 -0.74 -21.45 12.44
N MET A 400 0.41 -20.85 12.75
CA MET A 400 1.71 -21.46 12.48
C MET A 400 2.08 -22.55 13.50
N GLY A 401 1.18 -22.95 14.39
CA GLY A 401 1.43 -23.98 15.42
C GLY A 401 2.37 -23.54 16.55
N LEU A 402 2.75 -22.27 16.61
CA LEU A 402 3.75 -21.74 17.53
C LEU A 402 3.18 -21.32 18.90
N GLY A 403 1.85 -21.42 19.06
CA GLY A 403 1.07 -20.93 20.21
C GLY A 403 0.92 -21.87 21.41
N LYS A 404 1.67 -22.98 21.53
CA LYS A 404 1.60 -23.87 22.71
C LYS A 404 2.93 -23.96 23.47
N ASN A 405 3.02 -23.24 24.59
CA ASN A 405 3.47 -23.72 25.91
C ASN A 405 3.74 -22.54 26.86
N THR A 406 2.70 -22.01 27.49
CA THR A 406 2.77 -21.38 28.82
C THR A 406 1.46 -21.65 29.55
N ASP A 407 1.26 -22.91 29.94
CA ASP A 407 0.35 -23.32 31.03
C ASP A 407 0.61 -24.81 31.34
N ASN A 408 1.78 -25.03 31.94
CA ASN A 408 2.08 -26.13 32.85
C ASN A 408 3.52 -25.95 33.35
N GLU A 409 3.69 -25.06 34.33
CA GLU A 409 4.46 -25.26 35.57
C GLU A 409 4.29 -24.06 36.51
#